data_AF-A0AAV2D6D7-F1
#
_entry.id   AF-A0AAV2D6D7-F1
#
_cell.length_a   1.000
_cell.length_b   1.000
_cell.length_c   1.000
_cell.angle_alpha   90.00
_cell.angle_beta   90.00
_cell.angle_gamma   90.00
#
_symmetry.space_group_name_H-M   'P 1'
#
loop_
_entity.id
_entity.type
_entity.pdbx_description
1 polymer ?
#
loop_
_entity_poly.entity_id
_entity_poly.type
_entity_poly.pdbx_seq_one_letter_code
_entity_poly.pdbx_strand_id
1 'polypeptide(L)'
;MVAFFLQTLAHCMRNRTIKATFLRSGETISRHFHEVLRAVLHIGSDYIKESTQVLSSGDAEKWKWFQGAVGALDEIFLPLTVPAEDESRYQSRKGKISTNVLVVCDANLRFTYVLPGWEGSASDSRMLRDALSRENGLKVPKSRLL
;
A
#
# COMPACT_ATOMS: atom_id res chain seq x y z
N MET A 1 23.12 7.18 -5.11
CA MET A 1 22.01 7.77 -4.32
C MET A 1 20.79 6.87 -4.32
N VAL A 2 20.28 6.42 -5.48
CA VAL A 2 19.21 5.40 -5.56
C VAL A 2 19.58 4.08 -4.85
N ALA A 3 20.85 3.65 -4.91
CA ALA A 3 21.30 2.45 -4.23
C ALA A 3 21.04 2.44 -2.71
N PHE A 4 21.09 3.59 -2.03
CA PHE A 4 20.76 3.68 -0.60
C PHE A 4 19.29 3.33 -0.37
N PHE A 5 18.41 3.95 -1.17
CA PHE A 5 16.97 3.72 -1.12
C PHE A 5 16.62 2.26 -1.40
N LEU A 6 17.19 1.69 -2.47
CA LEU A 6 16.95 0.29 -2.84
C LEU A 6 17.44 -0.68 -1.76
N GLN A 7 18.64 -0.50 -1.21
CA GLN A 7 19.12 -1.39 -0.14
C GLN A 7 18.33 -1.24 1.15
N THR A 8 17.91 -0.01 1.50
CA THR A 8 17.03 0.22 2.64
C THR A 8 15.72 -0.52 2.49
N LEU A 9 15.05 -0.43 1.34
CA LEU A 9 13.75 -1.09 1.13
C LEU A 9 13.87 -2.61 0.93
N ALA A 10 14.81 -3.07 0.10
CA ALA A 10 14.95 -4.50 -0.23
C ALA A 10 15.36 -5.35 0.98
N HIS A 11 16.12 -4.79 1.91
CA HIS A 11 16.67 -5.52 3.06
C HIS A 11 16.22 -4.96 4.41
N CYS A 12 15.30 -4.00 4.44
CA CYS A 12 14.83 -3.34 5.66
C CYS A 12 16.00 -2.80 6.53
N MET A 13 17.02 -2.24 5.88
CA MET A 13 18.24 -1.80 6.56
C MET A 13 18.06 -0.45 7.24
N ARG A 14 18.53 -0.36 8.49
CA ARG A 14 18.58 0.89 9.25
C ARG A 14 19.61 1.85 8.65
N ASN A 15 19.37 3.16 8.76
CA ASN A 15 20.29 4.20 8.27
C ASN A 15 21.74 3.99 8.76
N ARG A 16 21.92 3.61 10.04
CA ARG A 16 23.25 3.29 10.60
C ARG A 16 24.01 2.21 9.84
N THR A 17 23.30 1.22 9.28
CA THR A 17 23.90 0.12 8.53
C THR A 17 24.31 0.59 7.14
N ILE A 18 23.43 1.33 6.46
CA ILE A 18 23.73 1.96 5.15
C ILE A 18 24.93 2.93 5.28
N LYS A 19 25.02 3.66 6.39
CA LYS A 19 26.17 4.53 6.71
C LYS A 19 27.49 3.76 6.70
N ALA A 20 27.52 2.58 7.32
CA ALA A 20 28.70 1.73 7.34
C ALA A 20 29.01 1.16 5.96
N THR A 21 28.00 0.67 5.22
CA THR A 21 28.16 0.08 3.89
C THR A 21 28.70 1.07 2.86
N PHE A 22 28.21 2.31 2.87
CA PHE A 22 28.55 3.29 1.84
C PHE A 22 29.53 4.39 2.29
N LEU A 23 29.99 4.34 3.56
CA LEU A 23 30.93 5.31 4.13
C LEU A 23 30.47 6.77 3.91
N ARG A 24 29.19 7.04 4.26
CA ARG A 24 28.55 8.36 4.17
C ARG A 24 27.87 8.73 5.48
N SER A 25 27.68 10.02 5.73
CA SER A 25 26.96 10.46 6.93
C SER A 25 25.50 9.99 6.88
N GLY A 26 24.89 9.80 8.05
CA GLY A 26 23.48 9.42 8.14
C GLY A 26 22.54 10.52 7.63
N GLU A 27 22.96 11.78 7.75
CA GLU A 27 22.29 12.94 7.15
C GLU A 27 22.23 12.80 5.63
N THR A 28 23.36 12.52 5.00
CA THR A 28 23.44 12.40 3.54
C THR A 28 22.63 11.22 3.04
N ILE A 29 22.62 10.09 3.77
CA ILE A 29 21.76 8.95 3.43
C ILE A 29 20.28 9.34 3.54
N SER A 30 19.90 10.01 4.64
CA SER A 30 18.53 10.44 4.86
C SER A 30 18.06 11.38 3.75
N ARG A 31 18.86 12.40 3.40
CA ARG A 31 18.51 13.36 2.35
C ARG A 31 18.22 12.66 1.02
N HIS A 32 19.13 11.80 0.57
CA HIS A 32 18.97 11.09 -0.69
C HIS A 32 17.85 10.03 -0.66
N PHE A 33 17.62 9.38 0.48
CA PHE A 33 16.47 8.49 0.65
C PHE A 33 15.16 9.25 0.41
N HIS A 34 15.02 10.44 0.99
CA HIS A 34 13.80 11.25 0.85
C HIS A 34 13.66 11.87 -0.56
N GLU A 35 14.77 12.24 -1.22
CA GLU A 35 14.73 12.68 -2.62
C GLU A 35 14.19 11.59 -3.54
N VAL A 36 14.70 10.35 -3.41
CA VAL A 36 14.22 9.21 -4.20
C VAL A 36 12.78 8.86 -3.82
N LEU A 37 12.43 8.88 -2.53
CA LEU A 37 11.06 8.64 -2.08
C LEU A 37 10.07 9.62 -2.73
N ARG A 38 10.39 10.92 -2.77
CA ARG A 38 9.53 11.92 -3.42
C ARG A 38 9.36 11.64 -4.91
N ALA A 39 10.44 11.27 -5.61
CA ALA A 39 10.37 10.91 -7.02
C ALA A 39 9.49 9.66 -7.26
N VAL A 40 9.62 8.64 -6.40
CA VAL A 40 8.79 7.42 -6.47
C VAL A 40 7.31 7.73 -6.19
N LEU A 41 7.03 8.56 -5.18
CA LEU A 41 5.65 8.97 -4.88
C LEU A 41 5.04 9.79 -6.02
N HIS A 42 5.83 10.63 -6.69
CA HIS A 42 5.38 11.41 -7.83
C HIS A 42 4.92 10.51 -8.99
N ILE A 43 5.75 9.55 -9.39
CA ILE A 43 5.40 8.59 -10.45
C ILE A 43 4.32 7.58 -10.00
N GLY A 44 4.16 7.36 -8.69
CA GLY A 44 3.22 6.37 -8.15
C GLY A 44 1.77 6.59 -8.63
N SER A 45 1.38 7.84 -8.87
CA SER A 45 0.07 8.20 -9.42
C SER A 45 -0.17 7.68 -10.84
N ASP A 46 0.89 7.45 -11.62
CA ASP A 46 0.78 6.88 -12.97
C ASP A 46 0.53 5.37 -12.96
N TYR A 47 0.93 4.71 -11.86
CA TYR A 47 0.85 3.26 -11.68
C TYR A 47 -0.39 2.82 -10.89
N ILE A 48 -0.73 3.53 -9.81
CA ILE A 48 -1.91 3.24 -8.97
C ILE A 48 -3.06 4.13 -9.45
N LYS A 49 -3.83 3.62 -10.41
CA LYS A 49 -4.98 4.31 -10.97
C LYS A 49 -6.15 3.37 -11.18
N GLU A 50 -7.34 3.95 -11.23
CA GLU A 50 -8.59 3.25 -11.50
C GLU A 50 -8.47 2.44 -12.80
N SER A 51 -8.80 1.14 -12.72
CA SER A 51 -8.64 0.24 -13.87
C SER A 51 -9.62 0.63 -14.97
N THR A 52 -9.09 0.95 -16.14
CA THR A 52 -9.87 1.28 -17.34
C THR A 52 -10.10 0.04 -18.23
N GLN A 53 -9.86 -1.16 -17.71
CA GLN A 53 -9.51 -2.28 -18.57
C GLN A 53 -10.68 -3.09 -19.09
N VAL A 54 -10.65 -3.27 -20.41
CA VAL A 54 -11.38 -4.29 -21.16
C VAL A 54 -10.58 -5.60 -21.02
N LEU A 55 -11.18 -6.63 -20.42
CA LEU A 55 -10.57 -7.95 -20.33
C LEU A 55 -10.34 -8.52 -21.73
N SER A 56 -9.21 -9.22 -21.94
CA SER A 56 -9.01 -10.01 -23.15
C SER A 56 -10.11 -11.09 -23.25
N SER A 57 -10.44 -11.58 -24.45
CA SER A 57 -11.53 -12.56 -24.62
C SER A 57 -11.34 -13.84 -23.80
N GLY A 58 -10.09 -14.26 -23.55
CA GLY A 58 -9.78 -15.40 -22.67
C GLY A 58 -9.94 -15.09 -21.18
N ASP A 59 -9.55 -13.89 -20.73
CA ASP A 59 -9.71 -13.47 -19.34
C ASP A 59 -11.17 -13.12 -19.01
N ALA A 60 -11.93 -12.62 -19.99
CA ALA A 60 -13.34 -12.31 -19.83
C ALA A 60 -14.15 -13.56 -19.43
N GLU A 61 -13.84 -14.73 -20.01
CA GLU A 61 -14.50 -15.98 -19.65
C GLU A 61 -14.14 -16.43 -18.22
N LYS A 62 -12.89 -16.25 -17.81
CA LYS A 62 -12.43 -16.54 -16.44
C LYS A 62 -13.15 -15.68 -15.40
N TRP A 63 -13.37 -14.41 -15.71
CA TRP A 63 -13.93 -13.42 -14.78
C TRP A 63 -15.42 -13.12 -15.00
N LYS A 64 -16.11 -13.87 -15.87
CA LYS A 64 -17.52 -13.61 -16.24
C LYS A 64 -18.49 -13.54 -15.06
N TRP A 65 -18.24 -14.30 -14.01
CA TRP A 65 -19.06 -14.33 -12.79
C TRP A 65 -18.82 -13.11 -11.88
N PHE A 66 -17.75 -12.37 -12.12
CA PHE A 66 -17.37 -11.17 -11.38
C PHE A 66 -17.58 -9.91 -12.25
N GLN A 67 -18.53 -9.95 -13.17
CA GLN A 67 -18.84 -8.82 -14.03
C GLN A 67 -19.26 -7.60 -13.18
N GLY A 68 -18.56 -6.47 -13.38
CA GLY A 68 -18.77 -5.25 -12.61
C GLY A 68 -18.02 -5.19 -11.28
N ALA A 69 -17.26 -6.22 -10.89
CA ALA A 69 -16.34 -6.14 -9.76
C ALA A 69 -15.19 -5.17 -10.07
N VAL A 70 -14.83 -4.34 -9.09
CA VAL A 70 -13.69 -3.39 -9.19
C VAL A 70 -12.35 -4.12 -9.13
N GLY A 71 -12.32 -5.27 -8.47
CA GLY A 71 -11.11 -6.03 -8.21
C GLY A 71 -11.24 -6.88 -6.95
N ALA A 72 -10.14 -7.53 -6.59
CA ALA A 72 -9.97 -8.19 -5.30
C ALA A 72 -9.54 -7.16 -4.25
N LEU A 73 -10.19 -7.16 -3.10
CA LEU A 73 -9.87 -6.32 -1.95
C LEU A 73 -9.24 -7.20 -0.86
N ASP A 74 -8.12 -6.75 -0.31
CA ASP A 74 -7.42 -7.46 0.77
C ASP A 74 -6.68 -6.49 1.70
N GLU A 75 -6.35 -6.98 2.89
CA GLU A 75 -5.60 -6.24 3.91
C GLU A 75 -4.15 -6.74 4.01
N ILE A 76 -3.22 -5.80 4.09
CA ILE A 76 -1.79 -6.08 4.27
C ILE A 76 -1.33 -5.46 5.58
N PHE A 77 -0.84 -6.29 6.49
CA PHE A 77 -0.25 -5.86 7.75
C PHE A 77 1.26 -5.63 7.60
N LEU A 78 1.69 -4.37 7.67
CA LEU A 78 3.09 -4.00 7.63
C LEU A 78 3.63 -3.80 9.05
N PRO A 79 4.68 -4.52 9.48
CA PRO A 79 5.31 -4.29 10.78
C PRO A 79 5.88 -2.87 10.87
N LEU A 80 5.66 -2.19 12.00
CA LEU A 80 6.34 -0.94 12.31
C LEU A 80 6.66 -0.82 13.80
N THR A 81 7.40 0.24 14.13
CA THR A 81 7.67 0.64 15.51
C THR A 81 6.89 1.91 15.80
N VAL A 82 6.13 1.90 16.89
CA VAL A 82 5.37 3.05 17.40
C VAL A 82 5.80 3.38 18.84
N PRO A 83 5.51 4.58 19.36
CA PRO A 83 5.64 4.86 20.78
C PRO A 83 4.82 3.89 21.64
N ALA A 84 5.27 3.62 22.87
CA ALA A 84 4.61 2.67 23.78
C ALA A 84 3.13 3.00 24.05
N GLU A 85 2.79 4.29 24.09
CA GLU A 85 1.43 4.80 24.25
C GLU A 85 0.47 4.42 23.10
N ASP A 86 1.00 4.18 21.90
CA ASP A 86 0.24 3.83 20.71
C ASP A 86 0.22 2.33 20.41
N GLU A 87 1.04 1.51 21.09
CA GLU A 87 1.18 0.07 20.80
C GLU A 87 -0.15 -0.66 20.82
N SER A 88 -1.02 -0.36 21.79
CA SER A 88 -2.35 -0.96 21.90
C SER A 88 -3.21 -0.76 20.64
N ARG A 89 -3.09 0.39 19.97
CA ARG A 89 -3.84 0.70 18.75
C ARG A 89 -3.26 -0.03 17.55
N TYR A 90 -1.94 -0.11 17.46
CA TYR A 90 -1.25 -0.77 16.34
C TYR A 90 -1.09 -2.28 16.50
N GLN A 91 -1.54 -2.85 17.61
CA GLN A 91 -1.52 -4.29 17.82
C GLN A 91 -2.58 -4.98 16.95
N SER A 92 -2.12 -5.80 16.01
CA SER A 92 -3.00 -6.68 15.22
C SER A 92 -3.61 -7.79 16.06
N ARG A 93 -4.65 -8.46 15.54
CA ARG A 93 -5.24 -9.66 16.16
C ARG A 93 -4.23 -10.77 16.45
N LYS A 94 -3.09 -10.78 15.75
CA LYS A 94 -1.98 -11.74 15.95
C LYS A 94 -0.95 -11.27 17.00
N GLY A 95 -1.25 -10.20 17.75
CA GLY A 95 -0.39 -9.65 18.79
C GLY A 95 0.82 -8.87 18.28
N LYS A 96 0.97 -8.69 16.96
CA LYS A 96 2.10 -7.96 16.35
C LYS A 96 1.75 -6.49 16.15
N ILE A 97 2.69 -5.61 16.43
CA ILE A 97 2.61 -4.18 16.12
C ILE A 97 2.77 -3.96 14.61
N SER A 98 1.74 -3.40 13.98
CA SER A 98 1.67 -3.24 12.53
C SER A 98 0.68 -2.15 12.13
N THR A 99 0.84 -1.61 10.93
CA THR A 99 -0.14 -0.76 10.25
C THR A 99 -0.85 -1.62 9.24
N ASN A 100 -2.16 -1.40 9.13
CA ASN A 100 -2.97 -2.05 8.14
C ASN A 100 -3.02 -1.20 6.87
N VAL A 101 -2.90 -1.85 5.72
CA VAL A 101 -3.00 -1.27 4.39
C VAL A 101 -4.10 -2.00 3.64
N LEU A 102 -5.17 -1.30 3.31
CA LEU A 102 -6.21 -1.83 2.44
C LEU A 102 -5.77 -1.66 0.98
N VAL A 103 -5.81 -2.73 0.20
CA VAL A 103 -5.46 -2.70 -1.21
C VAL A 103 -6.58 -3.25 -2.07
N VAL A 104 -6.70 -2.73 -3.30
CA VAL A 104 -7.55 -3.30 -4.34
C VAL A 104 -6.69 -3.57 -5.57
N CYS A 105 -6.82 -4.77 -6.12
CA CYS A 105 -6.16 -5.20 -7.34
C CYS A 105 -7.17 -5.57 -8.42
N ASP A 106 -6.94 -5.12 -9.65
CA ASP A 106 -7.77 -5.57 -10.78
C ASP A 106 -7.46 -7.03 -11.19
N ALA A 107 -8.22 -7.51 -12.18
CA ALA A 107 -8.08 -8.86 -12.74
C ALA A 107 -6.68 -9.16 -13.33
N ASN A 108 -5.88 -8.12 -13.63
CA ASN A 108 -4.51 -8.22 -14.11
C ASN A 108 -3.48 -8.06 -12.99
N LEU A 109 -3.91 -8.16 -11.74
CA LEU A 109 -3.10 -8.08 -10.53
C LEU A 109 -2.40 -6.72 -10.36
N ARG A 110 -2.98 -5.66 -10.94
CA ARG A 110 -2.47 -4.29 -10.78
C ARG A 110 -3.21 -3.61 -9.64
N PHE A 111 -2.47 -2.96 -8.74
CA PHE A 111 -3.08 -2.14 -7.70
C PHE A 111 -3.83 -0.96 -8.32
N THR A 112 -5.13 -0.89 -8.05
CA THR A 112 -6.01 0.21 -8.50
C THR A 112 -6.30 1.19 -7.39
N TYR A 113 -6.18 0.74 -6.13
CA TYR A 113 -6.37 1.55 -4.95
C TYR A 113 -5.51 1.02 -3.80
N VAL A 114 -4.89 1.93 -3.05
CA VAL A 114 -4.09 1.62 -1.86
C VAL A 114 -4.41 2.65 -0.78
N LEU A 115 -4.84 2.18 0.39
CA LEU A 115 -5.12 2.98 1.57
C LEU A 115 -4.21 2.53 2.72
N PRO A 116 -3.05 3.19 2.89
CA PRO A 116 -2.12 2.89 3.97
C PRO A 116 -2.47 3.64 5.25
N GLY A 117 -1.84 3.23 6.36
CA GLY A 117 -1.74 4.05 7.58
C GLY A 117 -2.82 3.78 8.63
N TRP A 118 -3.66 2.76 8.43
CA TRP A 118 -4.63 2.35 9.44
C TRP A 118 -3.93 1.62 10.60
N GLU A 119 -4.51 1.70 11.80
CA GLU A 119 -3.96 0.99 12.94
C GLU A 119 -4.11 -0.52 12.76
N GLY A 120 -3.17 -1.32 13.28
CA GLY A 120 -3.24 -2.78 13.19
C GLY A 120 -4.48 -3.41 13.84
N SER A 121 -5.12 -2.71 14.77
CA SER A 121 -6.38 -3.15 15.40
C SER A 121 -7.64 -2.75 14.63
N ALA A 122 -7.51 -1.95 13.55
CA ALA A 122 -8.65 -1.47 12.79
C ALA A 122 -9.45 -2.64 12.19
N SER A 123 -10.78 -2.49 12.19
CA SER A 123 -11.66 -3.47 11.54
C SER A 123 -11.79 -3.20 10.05
N ASP A 124 -11.97 -4.28 9.30
CA ASP A 124 -12.12 -4.29 7.85
C ASP A 124 -13.27 -3.37 7.41
N SER A 125 -14.39 -3.41 8.14
CA SER A 125 -15.55 -2.54 7.92
C SER A 125 -15.23 -1.05 8.12
N ARG A 126 -14.36 -0.70 9.07
CA ARG A 126 -13.96 0.68 9.34
C ARG A 126 -13.05 1.20 8.23
N MET A 127 -12.11 0.37 7.79
CA MET A 127 -11.18 0.69 6.70
C MET A 127 -11.90 0.81 5.37
N LEU A 128 -12.81 -0.11 5.06
CA LEU A 128 -13.62 -0.05 3.85
C LEU A 128 -14.50 1.21 3.82
N ARG A 129 -15.15 1.55 4.94
CA ARG A 129 -15.95 2.78 5.04
C ARG A 129 -15.11 4.04 4.82
N ASP A 130 -13.91 4.10 5.42
CA ASP A 130 -12.98 5.21 5.18
C ASP A 130 -12.61 5.29 3.70
N ALA A 131 -12.22 4.16 3.10
CA ALA A 131 -11.87 4.07 1.69
C ALA A 131 -12.98 4.61 0.78
N LEU A 132 -14.24 4.31 1.06
CA LEU A 132 -15.39 4.77 0.27
C LEU A 132 -15.76 6.24 0.51
N SER A 133 -15.37 6.81 1.66
CA SER A 133 -15.76 8.17 2.07
C SER A 133 -14.78 9.28 1.67
N ARG A 134 -13.55 8.92 1.30
CA ARG A 134 -12.50 9.87 0.92
C ARG A 134 -12.78 10.53 -0.43
N GLU A 135 -12.31 11.76 -0.60
CA GLU A 135 -12.40 12.49 -1.88
C GLU A 135 -11.69 11.75 -3.02
N ASN A 136 -10.52 11.18 -2.74
CA ASN A 136 -9.78 10.28 -3.63
C ASN A 136 -10.01 8.80 -3.28
N GLY A 137 -11.20 8.48 -2.76
CA GLY A 137 -11.57 7.18 -2.24
C GLY A 137 -11.77 6.10 -3.31
N LEU A 138 -11.95 4.88 -2.84
CA LEU A 138 -12.30 3.72 -3.66
C LEU A 138 -13.64 3.97 -4.34
N LYS A 139 -13.64 4.02 -5.67
CA LYS A 139 -14.85 4.14 -6.46
C LYS A 139 -15.41 2.76 -6.78
N VAL A 140 -16.61 2.50 -6.28
CA VAL A 140 -17.35 1.29 -6.60
C VAL A 140 -18.47 1.65 -7.58
N PRO A 141 -18.50 1.05 -8.79
CA PRO A 141 -19.60 1.22 -9.73
C PRO A 141 -20.93 0.91 -9.04
N LYS A 142 -21.92 1.77 -9.23
CA LYS A 142 -23.29 1.47 -8.85
C LYS A 142 -23.86 0.44 -9.84
N SER A 143 -23.51 -0.83 -9.70
CA SER A 143 -24.22 -1.90 -10.41
C SER A 143 -25.50 -2.22 -9.63
N ARG A 144 -26.60 -2.49 -10.37
CA ARG A 144 -27.92 -2.81 -9.81
C ARG A 144 -27.76 -3.91 -8.76
N LEU A 145 -28.12 -3.59 -7.52
CA LEU A 145 -28.52 -4.58 -6.54
C LEU A 145 -29.51 -5.51 -7.25
N LEU A 146 -29.16 -6.78 -7.39
CA LEU A 146 -30.14 -7.83 -7.65
C LEU A 146 -31.01 -7.99 -6.40
#